data_AF-A0A0E0ATU9-F1
#
_entry.id   AF-A0A0E0ATU9-F1
#
_cell.length_a   1.000
_cell.length_b   1.000
_cell.length_c   1.000
_cell.angle_alpha   90.00
_cell.angle_beta   90.00
_cell.angle_gamma   90.00
#
_symmetry.space_group_name_H-M   'P 1'
#
loop_
_entity.id
_entity.type
_entity.pdbx_description
1 polymer ?
#
loop_
_entity_poly.entity_id
_entity_poly.type
_entity_poly.pdbx_seq_one_letter_code
_entity_poly.pdbx_strand_id
1 'polypeptide(L)'
;MTTASNMDDAKSRATRVLEAFEKAVVSHVNAQGPHDFQKENAVLKGQMESLTRENTILKRAFAIQHERQKDYDAKNQELQDEKQRIAEFQEQVRNLELNNYRLSMLLRQAQQGSSIPGRFNPDVF
;
A
#
# COMPACT_ATOMS: atom_id res chain seq x y z
N MET A 1 70.45 -13.55 16.10
CA MET A 1 71.18 -14.82 15.87
C MET A 1 72.70 -14.68 15.97
N THR A 2 73.24 -13.47 16.16
CA THR A 2 74.68 -13.19 16.21
C THR A 2 75.35 -13.46 17.57
N THR A 3 74.64 -14.03 18.54
CA THR A 3 75.13 -14.32 19.91
C THR A 3 74.94 -15.78 20.33
N ALA A 4 74.77 -16.70 19.38
CA ALA A 4 74.65 -18.12 19.70
C ALA A 4 76.04 -18.76 19.75
N SER A 5 76.30 -19.56 20.78
CA SER A 5 77.63 -20.14 21.02
C SER A 5 77.91 -21.35 20.13
N ASN A 6 76.88 -22.04 19.65
CA ASN A 6 76.93 -23.13 18.68
C ASN A 6 75.56 -23.33 18.00
N MET A 7 75.50 -24.26 17.04
CA MET A 7 74.28 -24.54 16.27
C MET A 7 73.11 -25.02 17.16
N ASP A 8 73.38 -25.81 18.19
CA ASP A 8 72.35 -26.35 19.07
C ASP A 8 71.76 -25.26 19.99
N ASP A 9 72.58 -24.33 20.46
CA ASP A 9 72.15 -23.13 21.18
C ASP A 9 71.29 -22.22 20.27
N ALA A 10 71.72 -22.02 19.02
CA ALA A 10 70.92 -21.26 18.05
C ALA A 10 69.54 -21.89 17.81
N LYS A 11 69.48 -23.22 17.67
CA LYS A 11 68.22 -23.99 17.54
C LYS A 11 67.37 -23.87 18.79
N SER A 12 67.93 -24.07 19.98
CA SER A 12 67.19 -23.96 21.25
C SER A 12 66.58 -22.57 21.42
N ARG A 13 67.32 -21.52 21.08
CA ARG A 13 66.84 -20.13 21.12
C ARG A 13 65.75 -19.89 20.08
N ALA A 14 65.90 -20.41 18.86
CA ALA A 14 64.87 -20.31 17.82
C ALA A 14 63.57 -21.03 18.25
N THR A 15 63.68 -22.25 18.78
CA THR A 15 62.54 -23.01 19.32
C THR A 15 61.81 -22.23 20.41
N ARG A 16 62.53 -21.67 21.38
CA ARG A 16 61.91 -20.87 22.45
C ARG A 16 61.19 -19.63 21.94
N VAL A 17 61.75 -18.95 20.93
CA VAL A 17 61.11 -17.78 20.31
C VAL A 17 59.86 -18.19 19.56
N LEU A 18 59.89 -19.30 18.82
CA LEU A 18 58.72 -19.83 18.11
C LEU A 18 57.62 -20.28 19.07
N GLU A 19 57.95 -20.96 20.16
CA GLU A 19 56.99 -21.34 21.20
C GLU A 19 56.36 -20.12 21.89
N ALA A 20 57.16 -19.08 22.19
CA ALA A 20 56.65 -17.84 22.76
C ALA A 20 55.72 -17.11 21.78
N PHE A 21 56.06 -17.09 20.50
CA PHE A 21 55.23 -16.53 19.44
C PHE A 21 53.92 -17.31 19.27
N GLU A 22 53.97 -18.64 19.23
CA GLU A 22 52.78 -19.50 19.16
C GLU A 22 51.84 -19.24 20.35
N LYS A 23 52.37 -19.18 21.57
CA LYS A 23 51.58 -18.84 22.77
C LYS A 23 50.95 -17.45 22.68
N ALA A 24 51.68 -16.46 22.17
CA ALA A 24 51.16 -15.12 21.97
C ALA A 24 50.03 -15.08 20.93
N VAL A 25 50.19 -15.78 19.80
CA VAL A 25 49.18 -15.88 18.75
C VAL A 25 47.93 -16.61 19.25
N VAL A 26 48.08 -17.74 19.93
CA VAL A 26 46.97 -18.51 20.49
C VAL A 26 46.21 -17.67 21.54
N SER A 27 46.91 -16.97 22.42
CA SER A 27 46.28 -16.06 23.39
C SER A 27 45.50 -14.94 22.71
N HIS A 28 46.07 -14.33 21.66
CA HIS A 28 45.42 -13.25 20.93
C HIS A 28 44.17 -13.73 20.18
N VAL A 29 44.25 -14.86 19.47
CA VAL A 29 43.12 -15.47 18.76
C VAL A 29 42.00 -15.83 19.74
N ASN A 30 42.33 -16.41 20.90
CA ASN A 30 41.34 -16.76 21.91
C ASN A 30 40.70 -15.54 22.59
N ALA A 31 41.43 -14.44 22.73
CA ALA A 31 40.94 -13.22 23.38
C ALA A 31 40.02 -12.38 22.47
N GLN A 32 40.36 -12.24 21.19
CA GLN A 32 39.65 -11.33 20.27
C GLN A 32 38.67 -12.04 19.33
N GLY A 33 39.08 -13.14 18.69
CA GLY A 33 38.41 -13.69 17.52
C GLY A 33 36.97 -14.18 17.79
N PRO A 34 36.74 -15.08 18.77
CA PRO A 34 35.41 -15.60 19.04
C PRO A 34 34.45 -14.57 19.63
N HIS A 35 34.94 -13.67 20.47
CA HIS A 35 34.11 -12.76 21.24
C HIS A 35 33.61 -11.57 20.41
N ASP A 36 34.48 -10.98 19.57
CA ASP A 36 34.08 -9.88 18.71
C ASP A 36 33.13 -10.36 17.60
N PHE A 37 33.38 -11.54 17.04
CA PHE A 37 32.47 -12.16 16.07
C PHE A 37 31.11 -12.52 16.69
N GLN A 38 31.07 -13.04 17.92
CA GLN A 38 29.82 -13.31 18.62
C GLN A 38 29.02 -12.04 18.90
N LYS A 39 29.68 -10.94 19.27
CA LYS A 39 29.03 -9.63 19.46
C LYS A 39 28.44 -9.12 18.16
N GLU A 40 29.22 -9.11 17.08
CA GLU A 40 28.73 -8.69 15.76
C GLU A 40 27.54 -9.54 15.30
N ASN A 41 27.61 -10.86 15.48
CA ASN A 41 26.51 -11.77 15.16
C ASN A 41 25.24 -11.46 15.97
N ALA A 42 25.38 -11.14 17.26
CA ALA A 42 24.25 -10.75 18.10
C ALA A 42 23.61 -9.43 17.65
N VAL A 43 24.43 -8.43 17.27
CA VAL A 43 23.93 -7.16 16.72
C VAL A 43 23.18 -7.39 15.41
N LEU A 44 23.76 -8.15 14.48
CA LEU A 44 23.14 -8.45 13.18
C LEU A 44 21.82 -9.21 13.34
N LYS A 45 21.75 -10.17 14.26
CA LYS A 45 20.49 -10.86 14.59
C LYS A 45 19.43 -9.91 15.12
N GLY A 46 19.80 -9.01 16.05
CA GLY A 46 18.87 -8.00 16.57
C GLY A 46 18.33 -7.07 15.47
N GLN A 47 19.19 -6.63 14.56
CA GLN A 47 18.78 -5.82 13.41
C GLN A 47 17.84 -6.60 12.47
N MET A 48 18.16 -7.86 12.17
CA MET A 48 17.33 -8.72 11.33
C MET A 48 15.94 -8.96 11.95
N GLU A 49 15.86 -9.15 13.26
CA GLU A 49 14.60 -9.27 13.97
C GLU A 49 13.78 -7.98 13.91
N SER A 50 14.42 -6.80 14.11
CA SER A 50 13.76 -5.50 13.98
C SER A 50 13.18 -5.30 12.58
N LEU A 51 13.99 -5.54 11.55
CA LEU A 51 13.58 -5.44 10.15
C LEU A 51 12.43 -6.40 9.82
N THR A 52 12.44 -7.61 10.39
CA THR A 52 11.34 -8.58 10.19
C THR A 52 10.04 -8.10 10.82
N ARG A 53 10.10 -7.50 12.02
CA ARG A 53 8.93 -6.89 12.68
C ARG A 53 8.40 -5.71 11.87
N GLU A 54 9.27 -4.80 11.43
CA GLU A 54 8.90 -3.66 10.60
C GLU A 54 8.28 -4.11 9.27
N ASN A 55 8.86 -5.10 8.60
CA ASN A 55 8.32 -5.66 7.37
C ASN A 55 6.91 -6.25 7.56
N THR A 56 6.66 -6.86 8.71
CA THR A 56 5.34 -7.40 9.06
C THR A 56 4.33 -6.29 9.28
N ILE A 57 4.71 -5.21 9.97
CA ILE A 57 3.86 -4.03 10.16
C ILE A 57 3.53 -3.39 8.80
N LEU A 58 4.54 -3.21 7.95
CA LEU A 58 4.36 -2.64 6.62
C LEU A 58 3.43 -3.49 5.74
N LYS A 59 3.57 -4.81 5.74
CA LYS A 59 2.66 -5.71 5.01
C LYS A 59 1.22 -5.60 5.48
N ARG A 60 0.99 -5.48 6.79
CA ARG A 60 -0.35 -5.27 7.35
C ARG A 60 -0.91 -3.91 6.96
N ALA A 61 -0.12 -2.85 7.07
CA ALA A 61 -0.52 -1.50 6.67
C ALA A 61 -0.86 -1.45 5.18
N PHE A 62 -0.04 -2.07 4.33
CA PHE A 62 -0.30 -2.19 2.89
C PHE A 62 -1.61 -2.92 2.60
N ALA A 63 -1.86 -4.06 3.24
CA ALA A 63 -3.12 -4.80 3.06
C ALA A 63 -4.35 -3.96 3.44
N ILE A 64 -4.29 -3.24 4.58
CA ILE A 64 -5.37 -2.34 5.02
C ILE A 64 -5.59 -1.21 4.00
N GLN A 65 -4.50 -0.59 3.52
CA GLN A 65 -4.59 0.49 2.55
C GLN A 65 -5.13 0.01 1.21
N HIS A 66 -4.73 -1.19 0.78
CA HIS A 66 -5.23 -1.81 -0.45
C HIS A 66 -6.74 -2.05 -0.39
N GLU A 67 -7.26 -2.63 0.70
CA GLU A 67 -8.70 -2.84 0.84
C GLU A 67 -9.47 -1.51 0.87
N ARG A 68 -8.94 -0.48 1.56
CA ARG A 68 -9.54 0.86 1.53
C ARG A 68 -9.58 1.47 0.13
N GLN A 69 -8.52 1.27 -0.66
CA GLN A 69 -8.47 1.76 -2.03
C GLN A 69 -9.53 1.05 -2.89
N LYS A 70 -9.66 -0.26 -2.74
CA LYS A 70 -10.66 -1.05 -3.46
C LYS A 70 -12.09 -0.61 -3.13
N ASP A 71 -12.39 -0.37 -1.85
CA ASP A 71 -13.69 0.16 -1.43
C ASP A 71 -13.95 1.57 -2.00
N TYR A 72 -12.93 2.41 -2.06
CA TYR A 72 -13.02 3.74 -2.65
C TYR A 72 -13.31 3.67 -4.15
N ASP A 73 -12.59 2.81 -4.87
CA ASP A 73 -12.77 2.63 -6.32
C ASP A 73 -14.17 2.10 -6.63
N ALA A 74 -14.68 1.14 -5.85
CA ALA A 74 -16.04 0.63 -5.97
C ALA A 74 -17.10 1.73 -5.76
N LYS A 75 -16.98 2.51 -4.67
CA LYS A 75 -17.88 3.65 -4.40
C LYS A 75 -17.81 4.72 -5.47
N ASN A 76 -16.63 4.97 -6.02
CA ASN A 76 -16.47 5.93 -7.09
C ASN A 76 -17.18 5.45 -8.37
N GLN A 77 -17.13 4.16 -8.68
CA GLN A 77 -17.89 3.59 -9.80
C GLN A 77 -19.40 3.74 -9.58
N GLU A 78 -19.91 3.35 -8.40
CA GLU A 78 -21.33 3.51 -8.04
C GLU A 78 -21.79 4.97 -8.18
N LEU A 79 -20.96 5.93 -7.73
CA LEU A 79 -21.24 7.36 -7.84
C LEU A 79 -21.32 7.82 -9.31
N GLN A 80 -20.48 7.30 -10.20
CA GLN A 80 -20.55 7.63 -11.63
C GLN A 80 -21.84 7.07 -12.26
N ASP A 81 -22.20 5.83 -11.93
CA ASP A 81 -23.42 5.20 -12.42
C ASP A 81 -24.67 5.95 -11.93
N GLU A 82 -24.67 6.42 -10.68
CA GLU A 82 -25.75 7.23 -10.12
C GLU A 82 -25.87 8.60 -10.80
N LYS A 83 -24.74 9.28 -11.05
CA LYS A 83 -24.73 10.54 -11.81
C LYS A 83 -25.31 10.36 -13.22
N GLN A 84 -24.97 9.27 -13.89
CA GLN A 84 -25.49 8.95 -15.22
C GLN A 84 -27.02 8.75 -15.18
N ARG A 85 -27.53 7.97 -14.21
CA ARG A 85 -28.98 7.82 -13.99
C ARG A 85 -29.69 9.14 -13.69
N ILE A 86 -29.08 10.00 -12.87
CA ILE A 86 -29.65 11.33 -12.58
C ILE A 86 -29.76 12.15 -13.86
N ALA A 87 -28.75 12.14 -14.72
CA ALA A 87 -28.78 12.85 -16.00
C ALA A 87 -29.91 12.31 -16.91
N GLU A 88 -30.07 10.98 -16.98
CA GLU A 88 -31.15 10.33 -17.73
C GLU A 88 -32.54 10.73 -17.20
N PHE A 89 -32.74 10.73 -15.88
CA PHE A 89 -34.01 11.16 -15.29
C PHE A 89 -34.29 12.65 -15.51
N GLN A 90 -33.27 13.51 -15.44
CA GLN A 90 -33.42 14.92 -15.75
C GLN A 90 -33.87 15.15 -17.21
N GLU A 91 -33.36 14.37 -18.15
CA GLU A 91 -33.79 14.42 -19.55
C GLU A 91 -35.24 13.93 -19.72
N GLN A 92 -35.61 12.82 -19.05
CA GLN A 92 -36.98 12.31 -19.08
C GLN A 92 -37.98 13.34 -18.54
N VAL A 93 -37.66 13.99 -17.41
CA VAL A 93 -38.50 15.05 -16.84
C VAL A 93 -38.67 16.20 -17.83
N ARG A 94 -37.58 16.67 -18.44
CA ARG A 94 -37.64 17.75 -19.44
C ARG A 94 -38.53 17.39 -20.63
N ASN A 95 -38.44 16.15 -21.11
CA ASN A 95 -39.28 15.66 -22.21
C ASN A 95 -40.76 15.60 -21.82
N LEU A 96 -41.07 15.14 -20.60
CA LEU A 96 -42.44 15.13 -20.09
C LEU A 96 -43.01 16.54 -19.91
N GLU A 97 -42.21 17.50 -19.43
CA GLU A 97 -42.60 18.91 -19.31
C GLU A 97 -42.94 19.51 -20.68
N LEU A 98 -42.10 19.28 -21.70
CA LEU A 98 -42.34 19.74 -23.07
C LEU A 98 -43.62 19.10 -23.67
N ASN A 99 -43.81 17.80 -23.46
CA ASN A 99 -45.02 17.10 -23.92
C ASN A 99 -46.28 17.63 -23.25
N ASN A 100 -46.24 17.85 -21.93
CA ASN A 100 -47.37 18.40 -21.18
C ASN A 100 -47.70 19.83 -21.63
N TYR A 101 -46.69 20.66 -21.85
CA TYR A 101 -46.87 21.99 -22.43
C TYR A 101 -47.54 21.93 -23.80
N ARG A 102 -47.05 21.06 -24.71
CA ARG A 102 -47.64 20.87 -26.04
C ARG A 102 -49.10 20.43 -25.95
N LEU A 103 -49.42 19.44 -25.11
CA LEU A 103 -50.78 18.95 -24.91
C LEU A 103 -51.70 20.05 -24.36
N SER A 104 -51.24 20.81 -23.37
CA SER A 104 -51.98 21.94 -22.81
C SER A 104 -52.26 23.03 -23.85
N MET A 105 -51.29 23.34 -24.71
CA MET A 105 -51.45 24.27 -25.83
C MET A 105 -52.50 23.77 -26.85
N LEU A 106 -52.40 22.50 -27.25
CA LEU A 106 -53.35 21.87 -28.18
C LEU A 106 -54.78 21.83 -27.62
N LEU A 107 -54.94 21.52 -26.33
CA LEU A 107 -56.23 21.53 -25.64
C LEU A 107 -56.87 22.92 -25.68
N ARG A 108 -56.07 23.96 -25.39
CA ARG A 108 -56.55 25.36 -25.38
C ARG A 108 -56.96 25.81 -26.79
N GLN A 109 -56.23 25.40 -27.82
CA GLN A 109 -56.58 25.69 -29.21
C GLN A 109 -57.88 24.98 -29.63
N ALA A 110 -58.07 23.71 -29.26
CA ALA A 110 -59.30 22.97 -29.54
C ALA A 110 -60.54 23.60 -28.88
N GLN A 111 -60.38 24.13 -27.66
CA GLN A 111 -61.45 24.85 -26.94
C GLN A 111 -61.79 26.22 -27.56
N GLN A 112 -60.83 26.91 -28.18
CA GLN A 112 -61.05 28.21 -28.83
C GLN A 112 -61.66 28.07 -30.23
N GLY A 113 -61.38 26.98 -30.94
CA GLY A 113 -61.96 26.69 -32.26
C GLY A 113 -63.40 26.18 -32.23
N SER A 114 -63.93 25.83 -31.06
CA SER A 114 -65.34 25.45 -30.91
C SER A 114 -66.21 26.68 -30.66
N SER A 115 -66.85 27.21 -31.70
CA SER A 115 -67.89 28.26 -31.61
C SER A 115 -69.23 27.75 -31.05
N ILE A 116 -69.23 26.71 -30.22
CA ILE A 116 -70.43 26.13 -29.63
C ILE A 116 -70.41 26.40 -28.12
N PRO A 117 -71.17 27.40 -27.63
CA PRO A 117 -71.36 27.60 -26.20
C PRO A 117 -72.14 26.39 -25.64
N GLY A 118 -71.56 25.67 -24.68
CA GLY A 118 -72.35 24.84 -23.76
C GLY A 118 -72.41 23.33 -24.00
N ARG A 119 -71.42 22.69 -24.63
CA ARG A 119 -71.30 21.22 -24.56
C ARG A 119 -69.94 20.78 -24.02
N PHE A 120 -69.80 20.88 -22.71
CA PHE A 120 -68.93 19.96 -21.97
C PHE A 120 -69.74 18.68 -21.72
N ASN A 121 -69.20 17.53 -22.13
CA ASN A 121 -69.76 16.23 -21.76
C ASN A 121 -69.40 15.97 -20.28
N PRO A 122 -70.38 15.69 -19.38
CA PRO A 122 -70.12 15.56 -17.95
C PRO A 122 -69.52 14.21 -17.53
N ASP A 123 -69.30 13.27 -18.44
CA ASP A 123 -68.97 11.88 -18.09
C ASP A 123 -67.53 11.47 -18.45
N VAL A 124 -66.55 12.35 -18.23
CA VAL A 124 -65.13 11.98 -18.27
C VAL A 124 -64.49 12.34 -16.94
N PHE A 125 -64.58 11.40 -16.00
CA PHE A 125 -63.74 11.33 -14.80
C PHE A 125 -62.53 10.44 -15.07
#